data_AF-A0A941MYY0-F1
#
_entry.id   AF-A0A941MYY0-F1
#
_cell.length_a   1.000
_cell.length_b   1.000
_cell.length_c   1.000
_cell.angle_alpha   90.00
_cell.angle_beta   90.00
_cell.angle_gamma   90.00
#
_symmetry.space_group_name_H-M   'P 1'
#
loop_
_entity.id
_entity.type
_entity.pdbx_description
1 polymer ?
#
loop_
_entity_poly.entity_id
_entity_poly.type
_entity_poly.pdbx_seq_one_letter_code
_entity_poly.pdbx_strand_id
1 'polypeptide(L)'
;VAIGVALTYSVIAGFVNRTVIEVTHGLLTVWHGPIPWRGNQTLRVDDIDQLYCALKGGKGRKAPGSAVHVLYKDGRQQELCSVLSSIDEARYVVRTIEEYLGLVHQPVAGEIP
;
A
#
# COMPACT_ATOMS: atom_id res chain seq x y z
N VAL A 1 9.74 14.02 -28.04
CA VAL A 1 10.72 14.11 -26.92
C VAL A 1 10.10 13.81 -25.55
N ALA A 2 8.84 14.19 -25.29
CA ALA A 2 8.20 14.01 -23.98
C ALA A 2 8.17 12.57 -23.43
N ILE A 3 7.98 11.56 -24.28
CA ILE A 3 7.91 10.15 -23.86
C ILE A 3 9.25 9.68 -23.27
N GLY A 4 10.38 10.15 -23.83
CA GLY A 4 11.72 9.80 -23.33
C GLY A 4 11.96 10.37 -21.93
N VAL A 5 11.60 11.65 -21.72
CA VAL A 5 11.73 12.30 -20.41
C VAL A 5 10.84 11.61 -19.37
N ALA A 6 9.59 11.27 -19.72
CA ALA A 6 8.68 10.58 -18.82
C ALA A 6 9.18 9.17 -18.45
N LEU A 7 9.73 8.42 -19.41
CA LEU A 7 10.30 7.10 -19.16
C LEU A 7 11.53 7.18 -18.25
N THR A 8 12.49 8.06 -18.57
CA THR A 8 13.70 8.26 -17.77
C THR A 8 13.36 8.73 -16.36
N TYR A 9 12.41 9.66 -16.21
CA TYR A 9 11.90 10.10 -14.91
C TYR A 9 11.31 8.94 -14.11
N SER A 10 10.52 8.08 -14.77
CA SER A 10 9.89 6.93 -14.14
C SER A 10 10.92 5.90 -13.65
N VAL A 11 11.99 5.66 -14.42
CA VAL A 11 13.06 4.74 -14.04
C VAL A 11 13.84 5.29 -12.85
N ILE A 12 14.23 6.57 -12.88
CA ILE A 12 14.98 7.19 -11.77
C ILE A 12 14.12 7.22 -10.50
N ALA A 13 12.86 7.66 -10.61
CA ALA A 13 11.93 7.67 -9.49
C ALA A 13 11.70 6.25 -8.94
N GLY A 14 11.55 5.24 -9.79
CA GLY A 14 11.39 3.85 -9.34
C GLY A 14 12.61 3.27 -8.63
N PHE A 15 13.82 3.72 -8.96
CA PHE A 15 15.06 3.22 -8.35
C PHE A 15 15.46 3.99 -7.08
N VAL A 16 15.15 5.28 -7.04
CA VAL A 16 15.56 6.18 -5.95
C VAL A 16 14.47 6.31 -4.89
N ASN A 17 13.20 6.22 -5.26
CA ASN A 17 12.12 6.40 -4.30
C ASN A 17 12.03 5.24 -3.33
N ARG A 18 11.81 5.60 -2.07
CA ARG A 18 11.41 4.70 -1.00
C ARG A 18 9.97 5.03 -0.63
N THR A 19 9.17 4.00 -0.45
CA THR A 19 7.85 4.12 0.16
C THR A 19 8.03 4.08 1.66
N VAL A 20 7.68 5.17 2.34
CA VAL A 20 7.69 5.26 3.80
C VAL A 20 6.24 5.24 4.25
N ILE A 21 5.91 4.25 5.07
CA ILE A 21 4.63 4.15 5.76
C ILE A 21 4.90 4.59 7.20
N GLU A 22 4.40 5.78 7.55
CA GLU A 22 4.54 6.36 8.87
C GLU A 22 3.23 6.21 9.63
N VAL A 23 3.32 5.60 10.81
CA VAL A 23 2.20 5.43 11.74
C VAL A 23 2.45 6.35 12.93
N THR A 24 1.60 7.37 13.10
CA THR A 24 1.61 8.30 14.24
C THR A 24 0.31 8.16 15.03
N HIS A 25 0.26 8.67 16.27
CA HIS A 25 -0.95 8.68 17.11
C HIS A 25 -2.16 9.27 16.33
N GLY A 26 -3.00 8.39 15.78
CA GLY A 26 -4.22 8.74 15.04
C GLY A 26 -4.04 8.99 13.54
N LEU A 27 -2.84 8.89 12.96
CA LEU A 27 -2.58 9.16 11.54
C LEU A 27 -1.71 8.07 10.90
N LEU A 28 -2.13 7.63 9.71
CA LEU A 28 -1.37 6.74 8.84
C LEU A 28 -1.00 7.50 7.56
N THR A 29 0.29 7.81 7.39
CA THR A 29 0.79 8.53 6.23
C THR A 29 1.63 7.62 5.36
N VAL A 30 1.34 7.59 4.06
CA VAL A 30 2.19 6.97 3.05
C VAL A 30 2.80 8.07 2.21
N TRP A 31 4.11 8.04 2.04
CA TRP A 31 4.77 8.95 1.11
C TRP A 31 5.92 8.26 0.38
N HIS A 32 6.14 8.72 -0.84
CA HIS A 32 7.21 8.27 -1.72
C HIS A 32 8.19 9.44 -1.90
N GLY A 33 9.46 9.20 -1.60
CA GLY A 33 10.51 10.19 -1.81
C GLY A 33 11.89 9.56 -1.87
N PRO A 34 12.94 10.34 -2.20
CA PRO A 34 13.00 11.80 -2.24
C PRO A 34 12.41 12.48 -3.50
N ILE A 35 12.10 11.75 -4.58
CA ILE A 35 11.57 12.35 -5.82
C ILE A 35 10.03 12.33 -5.77
N PRO A 36 9.34 13.43 -6.14
CA PRO A 36 7.88 13.50 -6.13
C PRO A 36 7.26 12.36 -6.94
N TRP A 37 6.47 11.53 -6.26
CA TRP A 37 5.79 10.40 -6.88
C TRP A 37 4.34 10.34 -6.41
N ARG A 38 3.47 9.91 -7.30
CA ARG A 38 2.03 9.82 -7.01
C ARG A 38 1.81 8.66 -6.04
N GLY A 39 0.91 8.86 -5.07
CA GLY A 39 0.63 7.88 -4.03
C GLY A 39 0.82 8.41 -2.61
N ASN A 40 1.34 9.64 -2.44
CA ASN A 40 1.40 10.28 -1.13
C ASN A 40 -0.02 10.53 -0.60
N GLN A 41 -0.32 9.97 0.57
CA GLN A 41 -1.65 10.07 1.20
C GLN A 41 -1.54 10.04 2.72
N THR A 42 -2.41 10.79 3.39
CA THR A 42 -2.55 10.78 4.85
C THR A 42 -3.97 10.35 5.19
N LEU A 43 -4.08 9.33 6.03
CA LEU A 43 -5.33 8.73 6.46
C LEU A 43 -5.48 8.90 7.97
N ARG A 44 -6.69 9.18 8.45
CA ARG A 44 -6.99 9.18 9.88
C ARG A 44 -7.26 7.76 10.32
N VAL A 45 -6.61 7.32 11.39
CA VAL A 45 -6.78 5.98 11.95
C VAL A 45 -8.22 5.76 12.43
N ASP A 46 -8.88 6.81 12.93
CA ASP A 46 -10.29 6.75 13.35
C ASP A 46 -11.25 6.35 12.23
N ASP A 47 -10.90 6.64 10.97
CA ASP A 47 -11.71 6.32 9.80
C ASP A 47 -11.42 4.91 9.28
N ILE A 48 -10.31 4.30 9.72
CA ILE A 48 -9.90 2.95 9.34
C ILE A 48 -10.74 1.96 10.14
N ASP A 49 -11.40 1.05 9.42
CA ASP A 49 -12.05 -0.11 10.01
C ASP A 49 -11.06 -1.28 10.06
N GLN A 50 -10.38 -1.52 8.94
CA GLN A 50 -9.47 -2.65 8.82
C GLN A 50 -8.39 -2.48 7.75
N LEU A 51 -7.32 -3.27 7.85
CA LEU A 51 -6.31 -3.44 6.81
C LEU A 51 -6.36 -4.88 6.29
N TYR A 52 -6.11 -5.07 4.99
CA TYR A 52 -6.04 -6.40 4.39
C TYR A 52 -5.09 -6.43 3.18
N CYS A 53 -4.56 -7.60 2.87
CA CYS A 53 -3.74 -7.83 1.68
C CYS A 53 -4.58 -8.43 0.54
N ALA A 54 -4.40 -7.93 -0.68
CA ALA A 54 -5.03 -8.49 -1.86
C ALA A 54 -4.01 -8.75 -2.97
N LEU A 55 -4.23 -9.81 -3.75
CA LEU A 55 -3.46 -10.06 -4.97
C LEU A 55 -3.96 -9.19 -6.12
N LYS A 56 -3.04 -8.47 -6.73
CA LYS A 56 -3.27 -7.71 -7.97
C LYS A 56 -3.16 -8.67 -9.16
N GLY A 57 -4.21 -9.49 -9.32
CA GLY A 57 -4.32 -10.50 -10.37
C GLY A 57 -5.20 -10.06 -11.54
N GLY A 58 -4.59 -9.52 -12.60
CA GLY A 58 -5.22 -9.48 -13.93
C GLY A 58 -4.92 -10.78 -14.69
N LYS A 59 -5.92 -11.34 -15.42
CA LYS A 59 -5.72 -12.47 -16.34
C LYS A 59 -4.51 -12.21 -17.24
N GLY A 60 -3.38 -12.90 -16.99
CA GLY A 60 -2.19 -12.86 -17.85
C GLY A 60 -0.86 -12.44 -17.21
N ARG A 61 -0.79 -12.06 -15.92
CA ARG A 61 0.49 -11.70 -15.27
C ARG A 61 1.10 -12.93 -14.56
N LYS A 62 2.35 -13.28 -14.94
CA LYS A 62 3.08 -14.48 -14.50
C LYS A 62 3.45 -14.50 -13.00
N ALA A 63 3.33 -13.36 -12.33
CA ALA A 63 3.40 -13.23 -10.88
C ALA A 63 2.33 -12.20 -10.45
N PRO A 64 1.33 -12.59 -9.64
CA PRO A 64 0.39 -11.64 -9.07
C PRO A 64 1.14 -10.80 -8.04
N GLY A 65 1.27 -9.50 -8.29
CA GLY A 65 1.85 -8.59 -7.29
C GLY A 65 0.89 -8.47 -6.11
N SER A 66 1.41 -8.28 -4.91
CA SER A 66 0.59 -8.07 -3.71
C SER A 66 0.41 -6.57 -3.47
N ALA A 67 -0.78 -6.19 -3.03
CA ALA A 67 -1.11 -4.83 -2.62
C ALA A 67 -1.76 -4.84 -1.24
N VAL A 68 -1.45 -3.80 -0.46
CA VAL A 68 -2.05 -3.57 0.86
C VAL A 68 -3.19 -2.57 0.68
N HIS A 69 -4.35 -2.92 1.20
CA HIS A 69 -5.56 -2.12 1.14
C HIS A 69 -6.05 -1.77 2.54
N VAL A 70 -6.73 -0.63 2.62
CA VAL A 70 -7.45 -0.15 3.81
C VAL A 70 -8.93 -0.19 3.49
N LEU A 71 -9.70 -0.74 4.42
CA LEU A 71 -11.14 -0.62 4.48
C LEU A 71 -11.47 0.48 5.49
N TYR A 72 -12.22 1.48 5.05
CA TYR A 72 -12.75 2.52 5.94
C TYR A 72 -14.07 2.08 6.54
N LYS A 73 -14.45 2.70 7.66
CA LYS A 73 -15.73 2.46 8.36
C LYS A 73 -16.97 2.76 7.51
N ASP A 74 -16.82 3.57 6.47
CA ASP A 74 -17.90 3.88 5.52
C ASP A 74 -17.99 2.89 4.34
N GLY A 75 -17.19 1.82 4.35
CA GLY A 75 -17.15 0.79 3.33
C GLY A 75 -16.31 1.14 2.10
N ARG A 76 -15.65 2.31 2.06
CA ARG A 76 -14.68 2.62 1.00
C ARG A 76 -13.43 1.77 1.15
N GLN A 77 -12.81 1.42 0.02
CA GLN A 77 -11.53 0.72 -0.03
C GLN A 77 -10.48 1.61 -0.69
N GLN A 78 -9.28 1.68 -0.12
CA GLN A 78 -8.17 2.44 -0.67
C GLN A 78 -6.89 1.61 -0.67
N GLU A 79 -6.19 1.62 -1.80
CA GLU A 79 -4.86 1.01 -1.91
C GLU A 79 -3.85 1.90 -1.17
N LEU A 80 -3.12 1.35 -0.19
CA LEU A 80 -2.04 2.03 0.52
C LEU A 80 -0.72 1.92 -0.25
N CYS A 81 -0.43 0.72 -0.73
CA CYS A 81 0.80 0.42 -1.44
C CYS A 81 0.55 -0.76 -2.37
N SER A 82 0.78 -0.57 -3.66
CA SER A 82 0.99 -1.69 -4.58
C SER A 82 2.47 -1.84 -4.85
N VAL A 83 2.88 -3.10 -5.07
CA VAL A 83 4.26 -3.53 -5.35
C VAL A 83 4.99 -4.00 -4.09
N LEU A 84 4.46 -5.03 -3.45
CA LEU A 84 5.28 -5.95 -2.67
C LEU A 84 5.64 -7.16 -3.52
N SER A 85 6.91 -7.56 -3.45
CA SER A 85 7.50 -8.63 -4.25
C SER A 85 6.97 -10.00 -3.84
N SER A 86 6.51 -10.11 -2.59
CA SER A 86 5.90 -11.30 -2.03
C SER A 86 4.61 -10.98 -1.25
N ILE A 87 3.72 -11.96 -1.16
CA ILE A 87 2.55 -11.96 -0.27
C ILE A 87 3.00 -11.85 1.19
N ASP A 88 4.08 -12.54 1.56
CA ASP A 88 4.57 -12.53 2.94
C ASP A 88 5.04 -11.15 3.40
N GLU A 89 5.66 -10.37 2.50
CA GLU A 89 6.02 -8.99 2.78
C GLU A 89 4.77 -8.12 3.02
N ALA A 90 3.73 -8.30 2.20
CA ALA A 90 2.48 -7.57 2.37
C ALA A 90 1.80 -7.91 3.71
N ARG A 91 1.75 -9.20 4.05
CA ARG A 91 1.20 -9.70 5.32
C ARG A 91 1.99 -9.16 6.51
N TYR A 92 3.32 -9.14 6.41
CA TYR A 92 4.19 -8.57 7.44
C TYR A 92 3.88 -7.09 7.68
N VAL A 93 3.73 -6.31 6.61
CA VAL A 93 3.39 -4.89 6.70
C VAL A 93 2.02 -4.68 7.35
N VAL A 94 0.99 -5.40 6.92
CA VAL A 94 -0.36 -5.31 7.53
C VAL A 94 -0.31 -5.62 9.01
N ARG A 95 0.28 -6.77 9.37
CA ARG A 95 0.37 -7.20 10.76
C ARG A 95 1.12 -6.17 11.62
N THR A 96 2.23 -5.63 11.11
CA THR A 96 3.00 -4.61 11.83
C THR A 96 2.14 -3.35 12.05
N ILE A 97 1.41 -2.89 11.03
CA ILE A 97 0.54 -1.72 11.16
C ILE A 97 -0.61 -1.99 12.13
N GLU A 98 -1.25 -3.15 12.07
CA GLU A 98 -2.32 -3.55 13.00
C GLU A 98 -1.83 -3.61 14.45
N GLU A 99 -0.66 -4.22 14.69
CA GLU A 99 -0.04 -4.29 16.01
C GLU A 99 0.29 -2.90 16.57
N TYR A 100 0.79 -1.98 15.74
CA TYR A 100 1.09 -0.60 16.14
C TYR A 100 -0.17 0.26 16.37
N LEU A 101 -1.23 0.03 15.59
CA LEU A 101 -2.49 0.77 15.71
C LEU A 101 -3.47 0.18 16.73
N GLY A 102 -3.20 -1.04 17.24
CA GLY A 102 -4.10 -1.77 18.12
C GLY A 102 -5.40 -2.20 17.43
N LEU A 103 -5.37 -2.38 16.11
CA LEU A 103 -6.53 -2.83 15.34
C LEU A 103 -6.69 -4.35 15.49
N VAL A 104 -7.94 -4.81 15.56
CA VAL A 104 -8.25 -6.24 15.64
C VAL A 104 -8.16 -6.85 14.24
N HIS A 105 -7.25 -7.79 14.05
CA HIS A 105 -7.15 -8.54 12.80
C HIS A 105 -8.43 -9.35 12.56
N GLN A 106 -9.09 -9.12 11.43
CA GLN A 106 -10.28 -9.87 11.01
C GLN A 106 -10.07 -10.41 9.59
N PRO A 107 -10.52 -11.63 9.27
CA PRO A 107 -10.39 -12.13 7.91
C PRO A 107 -11.35 -11.37 6.97
N VAL A 108 -10.82 -10.67 5.96
CA VAL A 108 -11.65 -9.96 4.96
C VAL A 108 -12.00 -10.91 3.81
N ALA A 109 -13.24 -10.86 3.33
CA ALA A 109 -13.65 -11.61 2.13
C ALA A 109 -12.82 -11.16 0.90
N GLY A 110 -11.93 -12.03 0.42
CA GLY A 110 -10.96 -11.73 -0.64
C GLY A 110 -9.49 -11.78 -0.17
N GLU A 111 -9.28 -11.93 1.13
CA GLU A 111 -7.98 -12.25 1.72
C GLU A 111 -7.63 -13.72 1.45
N ILE A 112 -6.38 -13.95 1.05
CA ILE A 112 -5.87 -15.29 0.78
C ILE A 112 -5.36 -15.87 2.11
N PRO A 113 -5.69 -17.12 2.45
CA PRO A 113 -5.18 -17.78 3.65
C PRO A 113 -3.64 -17.80 3.71
#